data_AF-A0A2N1QMU6-F1
#
_entry.id   AF-A0A2N1QMU6-F1
#
_cell.length_a   1.000
_cell.length_b   1.000
_cell.length_c   1.000
_cell.angle_alpha   90.00
_cell.angle_beta   90.00
_cell.angle_gamma   90.00
#
_symmetry.space_group_name_H-M   'P 1'
#
loop_
_entity.id
_entity.type
_entity.pdbx_description
1 polymer ?
#
loop_
_entity_poly.entity_id
_entity_poly.type
_entity_poly.pdbx_seq_one_letter_code
_entity_poly.pdbx_strand_id
1 'polypeptide(L)' 'GTISCEGGFSDGSSAAGVEIRVEKKDGSVVSSAKLDKFGEATFDRPDVPFVVVFNGGPGHSIEVQGESIVK' A
#
# COMPACT_ATOMS: atom_id res chain seq x y z
N GLY A 1 12.01 -10.45 -0.76
CA GLY A 1 12.54 -9.13 -0.37
C GLY A 1 11.41 -8.33 0.24
N THR A 2 11.67 -7.24 0.96
CA THR A 2 10.60 -6.46 1.61
C THR A 2 10.29 -5.21 0.79
N ILE A 3 9.02 -4.82 0.74
CA ILE A 3 8.58 -3.53 0.23
C ILE A 3 8.17 -2.66 1.42
N SER A 4 8.61 -1.41 1.39
CA SER A 4 8.19 -0.38 2.36
C SER A 4 7.31 0.62 1.64
N CYS A 5 6.17 0.93 2.23
CA CYS A 5 5.20 1.88 1.72
C CYS A 5 5.04 2.99 2.75
N GLU A 6 5.17 4.23 2.29
CA GLU A 6 4.85 5.41 3.07
C GLU A 6 3.60 6.07 2.47
N GLY A 7 2.69 6.51 3.33
CA GLY A 7 1.49 7.22 2.94
C GLY A 7 1.23 8.42 3.83
N GLY A 8 0.74 9.50 3.23
CA GLY A 8 0.36 10.73 3.91
C GLY A 8 -0.75 11.45 3.14
N PHE A 9 -1.55 12.25 3.85
CA PHE A 9 -2.53 13.12 3.22
C PHE A 9 -1.91 14.47 2.85
N SER A 10 -2.33 15.04 1.72
CA SER A 10 -1.78 16.31 1.20
C SER A 10 -2.08 17.53 2.08
N ASP A 11 -3.04 17.41 3.00
CA ASP A 11 -3.37 18.42 3.99
C ASP A 11 -2.45 18.41 5.23
N GLY A 12 -1.47 17.49 5.25
CA GLY A 12 -0.51 17.33 6.34
C GLY A 12 -1.04 16.50 7.52
N SER A 13 -2.25 15.95 7.42
CA SER A 13 -2.77 15.03 8.42
C SER A 13 -2.15 13.63 8.30
N SER A 14 -2.16 12.88 9.40
CA SER A 14 -1.59 11.53 9.46
C SER A 14 -2.48 10.52 8.73
N ALA A 15 -1.86 9.68 7.89
CA ALA A 15 -2.52 8.54 7.27
C ALA A 15 -2.51 7.28 8.15
N ALA A 16 -2.16 7.40 9.44
CA ALA A 16 -2.18 6.28 10.38
C ALA A 16 -3.54 5.56 10.39
N GLY A 17 -3.51 4.24 10.29
CA GLY A 17 -4.72 3.41 10.25
C GLY A 17 -5.34 3.23 8.87
N VAL A 18 -4.86 3.96 7.84
CA VAL A 18 -5.25 3.72 6.43
C VAL A 18 -4.87 2.31 6.04
N GLU A 19 -5.81 1.60 5.42
CA GLU A 19 -5.56 0.25 4.92
C GLU A 19 -4.75 0.30 3.63
N ILE A 20 -3.71 -0.52 3.59
CA ILE A 20 -2.94 -0.82 2.40
C ILE A 20 -3.11 -2.30 2.09
N ARG A 21 -3.38 -2.61 0.82
CA ARG A 21 -3.50 -3.98 0.33
C ARG A 21 -2.49 -4.23 -0.78
N VAL A 22 -1.92 -5.42 -0.77
CA VAL A 22 -1.12 -5.96 -1.86
C VAL A 22 -2.01 -6.93 -2.61
N GLU A 23 -2.37 -6.60 -3.84
CA GLU A 23 -3.30 -7.36 -4.66
C GLU A 23 -2.58 -7.95 -5.87
N LYS A 24 -2.98 -9.13 -6.31
CA LYS A 24 -2.55 -9.70 -7.60
C LYS A 24 -3.30 -9.02 -8.75
N LYS A 25 -2.86 -9.29 -9.97
CA LYS A 25 -3.52 -8.79 -11.20
C LYS A 25 -5.00 -9.18 -11.32
N ASP A 26 -5.43 -10.25 -10.66
CA ASP A 26 -6.83 -10.71 -10.65
C ASP A 26 -7.69 -10.06 -9.54
N GLY A 27 -7.12 -9.13 -8.75
CA GLY A 27 -7.79 -8.49 -7.61
C GLY A 27 -7.74 -9.30 -6.31
N SER A 28 -7.07 -10.45 -6.29
CA SER A 28 -6.90 -11.23 -5.06
C SER A 28 -5.93 -10.55 -4.10
N VAL A 29 -6.38 -10.27 -2.88
CA VAL A 29 -5.53 -9.73 -1.82
C VAL A 29 -4.53 -10.81 -1.37
N VAL A 30 -3.23 -10.52 -1.51
CA VAL A 30 -2.12 -11.34 -1.02
C VAL A 30 -1.79 -11.00 0.43
N SER A 31 -1.79 -9.70 0.74
CA SER A 31 -1.49 -9.18 2.07
C SER A 31 -2.20 -7.86 2.29
N SER A 32 -2.47 -7.54 3.54
CA SER A 32 -3.10 -6.28 3.94
C SER A 32 -2.52 -5.82 5.28
N ALA A 33 -2.24 -4.54 5.41
CA ALA A 33 -1.83 -3.95 6.67
C ALA A 33 -2.42 -2.54 6.80
N LYS A 34 -2.23 -1.95 7.96
CA LYS A 34 -2.55 -0.55 8.20
C LYS A 34 -1.26 0.23 8.34
N LEU A 35 -1.26 1.46 7.84
CA LEU A 35 -0.20 2.40 8.12
C LEU A 35 -0.07 2.60 9.64
N ASP A 36 1.15 2.60 10.13
CA ASP A 36 1.44 2.87 11.53
C ASP A 36 1.33 4.38 11.84
N LYS A 37 1.72 4.77 13.06
CA LYS A 37 1.67 6.18 13.50
C LYS A 37 2.57 7.12 12.70
N PHE A 38 3.55 6.58 11.96
CA PHE A 38 4.46 7.32 11.10
C PHE A 38 3.98 7.35 9.65
N GLY A 39 2.87 6.67 9.32
CA GLY A 39 2.41 6.56 7.95
C GLY A 39 3.17 5.49 7.17
N GLU A 40 3.80 4.53 7.83
CA GLU A 40 4.59 3.47 7.19
C GLU A 40 3.92 2.09 7.30
N ALA A 41 4.10 1.25 6.29
CA ALA A 41 3.79 -0.17 6.33
C ALA A 41 4.80 -0.97 5.52
N THR A 42 5.14 -2.16 6.00
CA THR A 42 6.07 -3.07 5.34
C THR A 42 5.41 -4.40 5.02
N PHE A 43 5.77 -4.96 3.87
CA PHE A 43 5.21 -6.22 3.39
C PHE A 43 6.29 -7.07 2.74
N ASP A 44 6.11 -8.38 2.78
CA ASP A 44 6.87 -9.28 1.93
C ASP A 44 6.48 -9.07 0.48
N ARG A 45 7.47 -8.80 -0.37
CA ARG A 45 7.28 -8.64 -1.81
C ARG A 45 6.85 -9.99 -2.39
N PRO A 46 5.65 -10.09 -3.01
CA PRO A 46 5.23 -11.31 -3.68
C PRO A 46 6.15 -11.62 -4.87
N ASP A 47 6.36 -12.92 -5.15
CA ASP A 47 7.09 -13.40 -6.33
C ASP A 47 6.27 -13.31 -7.64
N VAL A 48 5.05 -12.79 -7.56
CA VAL A 48 4.12 -12.62 -8.69
C VAL A 48 3.87 -11.14 -8.96
N PRO A 49 3.47 -10.74 -10.17
CA PRO A 49 3.03 -9.37 -10.43
C PRO A 49 1.91 -8.95 -9.48
N PHE A 50 2.07 -7.79 -8.86
CA PHE A 50 1.17 -7.27 -7.85
C PHE A 50 0.99 -5.75 -7.98
N VAL A 51 -0.06 -5.24 -7.35
CA VAL A 51 -0.35 -3.82 -7.17
C VAL A 51 -0.50 -3.54 -5.68
N VAL A 52 -0.03 -2.38 -5.23
CA VAL A 52 -0.25 -1.88 -3.87
C VAL A 52 -1.37 -0.87 -3.92
N VAL A 53 -2.45 -1.13 -3.20
CA VAL A 53 -3.64 -0.31 -3.12
C VAL A 53 -3.67 0.42 -1.79
N PHE A 54 -3.63 1.74 -1.82
CA PHE A 54 -3.81 2.60 -0.66
C PHE A 54 -5.28 3.02 -0.61
N ASN A 55 -5.99 2.65 0.45
CA ASN A 55 -7.41 2.92 0.61
C ASN A 55 -7.63 4.05 1.62
N GLY A 56 -7.50 5.30 1.17
CA GLY A 56 -7.74 6.50 1.98
C GLY A 56 -9.22 6.83 2.22
N GLY A 57 -10.14 5.98 1.76
CA GLY A 57 -11.59 6.16 1.90
C GLY A 57 -12.31 6.44 0.58
N PRO A 58 -13.64 6.68 0.61
CA PRO A 58 -14.45 6.87 -0.60
C PRO A 58 -13.90 7.97 -1.51
N GLY A 59 -13.60 7.60 -2.76
CA GLY A 59 -13.04 8.51 -3.77
C GLY A 59 -11.55 8.82 -3.62
N HIS A 60 -10.86 8.25 -2.62
CA HIS A 60 -9.44 8.48 -2.34
C HIS A 60 -8.69 7.15 -2.24
N SER A 61 -8.52 6.50 -3.40
CA SER A 61 -7.74 5.27 -3.53
C SER A 61 -6.64 5.44 -4.56
N ILE A 62 -5.43 4.97 -4.23
CA ILE A 62 -4.25 5.04 -5.10
C ILE A 62 -3.76 3.62 -5.35
N GLU A 63 -3.42 3.32 -6.59
CA GLU A 63 -2.86 2.03 -7.01
C GLU A 63 -1.43 2.22 -7.53
N VAL A 64 -0.48 1.49 -6.96
CA VAL A 64 0.94 1.55 -7.33
C VAL A 64 1.36 0.19 -7.87
N GLN A 65 1.82 0.14 -9.12
CA GLN A 65 2.31 -1.08 -9.74
C GLN A 65 3.59 -1.57 -9.03
N GLY A 66 3.63 -2.84 -8.65
CA GLY A 66 4.80 -3.44 -7.98
C GLY A 66 6.07 -3.41 -8.83
N GLU A 67 5.93 -3.29 -10.16
CA GLU A 67 7.05 -3.10 -11.10
C GLU A 67 7.73 -1.73 -10.94
N SER A 68 7.00 -0.71 -10.52
CA SER A 68 7.52 0.63 -10.25
C SER A 68 8.21 0.75 -8.89
N ILE A 69 8.03 -0.25 -8.01
CA ILE A 69 8.67 -0.30 -6.69
C ILE A 69 10.10 -0.80 -6.86
N VAL A 70 11.01 0.16 -7.00
CA VAL A 70 12.46 -0.06 -7.00
C VAL A 70 12.94 -0.39 -5.58
N LYS A 71 14.06 -1.10 -5.53
CA LYS A 71 14.65 -1.65 -4.30
C LYS A 71 15.31 -0.59 -3.43
#